data_AF-A0A5C7W9F1-F1
#
_entry.id   AF-A0A5C7W9F1-F1
#
_cell.length_a   1.000
_cell.length_b   1.000
_cell.length_c   1.000
_cell.angle_alpha   90.00
_cell.angle_beta   90.00
_cell.angle_gamma   90.00
#
_symmetry.space_group_name_H-M   'P 1'
#
loop_
_entity.id
_entity.type
_entity.pdbx_description
1 polymer ?
#
loop_
_entity_poly.entity_id
_entity_poly.type
_entity_poly.pdbx_seq_one_letter_code
_entity_poly.pdbx_strand_id
1 'polypeptide(L)'
;MTDKEKADQAATLGHYVRVYSPSHELGLSFPPLAIKGLALELVGMLREVLPALEVSVVSYAIAGSEATDIGAATQRAKHRVIEAREAESPGAAFLDGIGLWPFDSKPKQE
;
A
#
# COMPACT_ATOMS: atom_id res chain seq x y z
N MET A 1 9.25 -2.88 39.57
CA MET A 1 9.05 -2.87 38.10
C MET A 1 8.67 -4.28 37.71
N THR A 2 7.38 -4.51 37.48
CA THR A 2 6.83 -5.86 37.27
C THR A 2 6.73 -6.11 35.77
N ASP A 3 7.15 -7.29 35.31
CA ASP A 3 7.10 -7.82 33.92
C ASP A 3 5.77 -7.64 33.15
N LYS A 4 4.74 -7.08 33.79
CA LYS A 4 3.40 -6.86 33.25
C LYS A 4 3.29 -5.60 32.38
N GLU A 5 4.15 -4.59 32.58
CA GLU A 5 4.15 -3.35 31.75
C GLU A 5 4.80 -3.53 30.37
N LYS A 6 5.47 -4.67 30.12
CA LYS A 6 6.07 -4.97 28.82
C LYS A 6 5.10 -5.72 27.87
N ALA A 7 3.97 -6.19 28.38
CA ALA A 7 3.04 -7.09 27.68
C ALA A 7 1.84 -6.39 27.04
N ASP A 8 1.66 -5.07 27.25
CA ASP A 8 0.47 -4.32 26.79
C ASP A 8 0.80 -3.24 25.73
N GLN A 9 2.02 -3.20 25.20
CA GLN A 9 2.19 -2.64 23.87
C GLN A 9 1.86 -3.74 22.88
N ALA A 10 0.56 -3.94 22.62
CA ALA A 10 0.13 -4.68 21.45
C ALA A 10 0.93 -4.14 20.26
N ALA A 11 1.83 -4.94 19.70
CA ALA A 11 2.69 -4.50 18.61
C ALA A 11 1.79 -4.00 17.48
N THR A 12 1.77 -2.68 17.27
CA THR A 12 0.98 -2.10 16.19
C THR A 12 1.55 -2.64 14.88
N LEU A 13 0.73 -3.29 14.07
CA LEU A 13 1.17 -3.85 12.80
C LEU A 13 0.97 -2.83 11.67
N GLY A 14 2.01 -2.68 10.86
CA GLY A 14 1.99 -1.93 9.62
C GLY A 14 1.92 -2.88 8.44
N HIS A 15 1.20 -2.48 7.41
CA HIS A 15 0.96 -3.27 6.21
C HIS A 15 1.27 -2.41 4.99
N TYR A 16 2.34 -2.72 4.26
CA TYR A 16 2.58 -2.06 2.98
C TYR A 16 2.24 -3.00 1.83
N VAL A 17 1.76 -2.42 0.74
CA VAL A 17 1.53 -3.13 -0.52
C VAL A 17 2.79 -3.01 -1.36
N ARG A 18 3.24 -4.12 -1.92
CA ARG A 18 4.38 -4.17 -2.84
C ARG A 18 3.91 -4.67 -4.20
N VAL A 19 4.39 -4.04 -5.25
CA VAL A 19 4.21 -4.44 -6.65
C VAL A 19 5.58 -4.65 -7.25
N TYR A 20 5.82 -5.80 -7.88
CA TYR A 20 7.09 -6.06 -8.55
C TYR A 20 6.91 -6.89 -9.82
N SER A 21 7.82 -6.70 -10.77
CA SER A 21 7.90 -7.61 -11.92
C SER A 21 8.54 -8.94 -11.51
N PRO A 22 8.19 -10.06 -12.16
CA PRO A 22 8.90 -11.33 -11.96
C PRO A 22 10.40 -11.25 -12.27
N SER A 23 10.82 -10.32 -13.14
CA SER A 23 12.23 -10.02 -13.42
C SER A 23 12.92 -9.20 -12.31
N HIS A 24 12.17 -8.72 -11.31
CA HIS A 24 12.61 -7.82 -10.23
C HIS A 24 13.15 -6.45 -10.69
N GLU A 25 12.95 -6.08 -11.95
CA GLU A 25 13.40 -4.80 -12.52
C GLU A 25 12.48 -3.63 -12.14
N LEU A 26 11.21 -3.91 -11.87
CA LEU A 26 10.25 -2.96 -11.33
C LEU A 26 9.95 -3.32 -9.87
N GLY A 27 10.06 -2.35 -8.97
CA GLY A 27 9.70 -2.51 -7.57
C GLY A 27 9.06 -1.24 -7.04
N LEU A 28 7.80 -1.34 -6.61
CA LEU A 28 7.05 -0.25 -6.01
C LEU A 28 6.52 -0.68 -4.67
N SER A 29 6.63 0.21 -3.71
CA SER A 29 6.09 0.01 -2.37
C SER A 29 5.21 1.19 -2.02
N PHE A 30 3.96 0.90 -1.66
CA PHE A 30 3.06 1.91 -1.16
C PHE A 30 3.39 2.23 0.30
N PRO A 31 3.01 3.44 0.79
CA PRO A 31 3.17 3.77 2.19
C PRO A 31 2.50 2.73 3.10
N PRO A 32 3.10 2.43 4.27
CA PRO A 32 2.53 1.49 5.21
C PRO A 32 1.18 1.96 5.77
N LEU A 33 0.28 1.00 5.95
CA LEU A 33 -1.09 1.18 6.41
C LEU A 33 -1.29 0.43 7.73
N ALA A 34 -2.01 1.04 8.68
CA ALA A 34 -2.37 0.39 9.95
C ALA A 34 -3.50 -0.64 9.79
N ILE A 35 -4.21 -0.64 8.66
CA ILE A 35 -5.40 -1.48 8.44
C ILE A 35 -5.09 -2.53 7.38
N LYS A 36 -4.94 -3.79 7.79
CA LYS A 36 -4.69 -4.92 6.88
C LYS A 36 -5.75 -5.06 5.79
N GLY A 37 -7.03 -4.86 6.15
CA GLY A 37 -8.14 -4.96 5.20
C GLY A 37 -8.02 -3.97 4.04
N LEU A 38 -7.55 -2.75 4.32
CA LEU A 38 -7.31 -1.73 3.31
C LEU A 38 -6.15 -2.12 2.39
N ALA A 39 -5.07 -2.70 2.95
CA ALA A 39 -3.96 -3.21 2.14
C ALA A 39 -4.40 -4.37 1.22
N LEU A 40 -5.21 -5.30 1.71
CA LEU A 40 -5.73 -6.43 0.92
C LEU A 40 -6.67 -5.97 -0.20
N GLU A 41 -7.52 -4.99 0.09
CA GLU A 41 -8.38 -4.39 -0.91
C GLU A 41 -7.57 -3.71 -2.02
N LEU A 42 -6.55 -2.94 -1.64
CA LEU A 42 -5.64 -2.33 -2.60
C LEU A 42 -4.94 -3.38 -3.46
N VAL A 43 -4.50 -4.51 -2.87
CA VAL A 43 -3.95 -5.62 -3.64
C VAL A 43 -4.96 -6.16 -4.66
N GLY A 44 -6.23 -6.31 -4.28
CA GLY A 44 -7.29 -6.76 -5.17
C GLY A 44 -7.43 -5.83 -6.39
N MET A 45 -7.58 -4.53 -6.12
CA MET A 45 -7.68 -3.51 -7.17
C MET A 45 -6.47 -3.51 -8.11
N LEU A 46 -5.25 -3.60 -7.57
CA LEU A 46 -4.02 -3.55 -8.37
C LEU A 46 -3.81 -4.81 -9.23
N ARG A 47 -4.22 -5.99 -8.75
CA ARG A 47 -4.07 -7.25 -9.51
C ARG A 47 -4.93 -7.27 -10.77
N GLU A 48 -6.09 -6.62 -10.74
CA GLU A 48 -6.98 -6.53 -11.91
C GLU A 48 -6.35 -5.71 -13.04
N VAL A 49 -5.59 -4.67 -12.69
CA VAL A 49 -5.00 -3.74 -13.67
C VAL A 49 -3.55 -4.04 -14.02
N LEU A 50 -2.83 -4.78 -13.16
CA LEU A 50 -1.44 -5.19 -13.36
C LEU A 50 -1.31 -6.72 -13.30
N PRO A 51 -1.97 -7.48 -14.19
CA PRO A 51 -2.04 -8.94 -14.10
C PRO A 51 -0.69 -9.64 -14.31
N ALA A 52 0.28 -8.96 -14.94
CA ALA A 52 1.63 -9.48 -15.17
C ALA A 52 2.60 -9.20 -14.01
N LEU A 53 2.18 -8.41 -13.02
CA LEU A 53 3.02 -8.05 -11.87
C LEU A 53 2.58 -8.83 -10.63
N GLU A 54 3.55 -9.13 -9.78
CA GLU A 54 3.27 -9.72 -8.49
C GLU A 54 2.92 -8.61 -7.50
N VAL A 55 1.74 -8.74 -6.89
CA VAL A 55 1.23 -7.78 -5.90
C VAL A 55 1.01 -8.51 -4.58
N SER A 56 1.68 -8.04 -3.52
CA SER A 56 1.64 -8.67 -2.19
C SER A 56 1.53 -7.65 -1.06
N VAL A 57 1.05 -8.11 0.10
CA VAL A 57 1.05 -7.36 1.35
C VAL A 57 2.18 -7.87 2.22
N VAL A 58 3.01 -6.97 2.73
CA VAL A 58 4.01 -7.28 3.74
C VAL A 58 3.60 -6.63 5.05
N SER A 59 3.62 -7.41 6.13
CA SER A 59 3.26 -6.95 7.47
C SER A 59 4.49 -6.88 8.36
N TYR A 60 4.61 -5.84 9.17
CA TYR A 60 5.74 -5.65 10.07
C TYR A 60 5.30 -4.97 11.37
N ALA A 61 6.07 -5.16 12.45
CA ALA A 61 5.83 -4.48 13.72
C ALA A 61 6.32 -3.03 13.65
N ILE A 62 5.47 -2.10 14.05
CA ILE A 62 5.73 -0.67 14.05
C ILE A 62 6.27 -0.27 15.42
N ALA A 63 7.32 0.55 15.45
CA ALA A 63 7.78 1.21 16.68
C ALA A 63 6.88 2.41 17.03
N GLY A 64 6.63 2.69 18.30
CA GLY A 64 5.63 3.69 18.73
C GLY A 64 5.73 5.08 18.08
N SER A 65 6.92 5.52 17.66
CA SER A 65 7.13 6.79 16.93
C SER A 65 6.60 6.79 15.50
N GLU A 66 6.54 5.64 14.84
CA GLU A 66 6.05 5.50 13.44
C GLU A 66 4.52 5.39 13.37
N ALA A 67 3.85 5.13 14.50
CA ALA A 67 2.41 4.88 14.53
C ALA A 67 1.57 6.10 14.08
N THR A 68 2.00 7.32 14.42
CA THR A 68 1.31 8.56 14.05
C THR A 68 1.35 8.79 12.53
N ASP A 69 2.50 8.58 11.91
CA ASP A 69 2.70 8.77 10.47
C ASP A 69 1.92 7.73 9.64
N ILE A 70 1.88 6.49 10.14
CA ILE A 70 1.10 5.41 9.53
C ILE A 70 -0.40 5.68 9.64
N GLY A 71 -0.86 6.28 10.74
CA GLY A 71 -2.25 6.71 10.89
C GLY A 71 -2.67 7.71 9.80
N ALA A 72 -1.85 8.74 9.57
CA ALA A 72 -2.13 9.73 8.52
C ALA A 72 -2.06 9.13 7.10
N ALA A 73 -1.08 8.26 6.83
CA ALA A 73 -0.98 7.54 5.57
C ALA A 73 -2.21 6.65 5.32
N THR A 74 -2.68 5.97 6.37
CA THR A 74 -3.88 5.12 6.31
C THR A 74 -5.13 5.91 5.94
N GLN A 75 -5.32 7.11 6.51
CA GLN A 75 -6.49 7.93 6.18
C GLN A 75 -6.44 8.42 4.72
N ARG A 76 -5.26 8.83 4.23
CA ARG A 76 -5.10 9.22 2.81
C ARG A 76 -5.38 8.05 1.88
N ALA A 77 -4.80 6.88 2.15
CA ALA A 77 -5.03 5.68 1.36
C ALA A 77 -6.50 5.26 1.37
N LYS A 78 -7.16 5.32 2.53
CA LYS A 78 -8.59 5.03 2.66
C LYS A 78 -9.44 5.94 1.78
N HIS A 79 -9.16 7.24 1.79
CA HIS A 79 -9.88 8.20 0.95
C HIS A 79 -9.71 7.87 -0.54
N ARG A 80 -8.48 7.61 -0.99
CA ARG A 80 -8.20 7.25 -2.38
C ARG A 80 -8.83 5.93 -2.82
N VAL A 81 -8.80 4.92 -1.95
CA VAL A 81 -9.47 3.64 -2.22
C VAL A 81 -10.97 3.87 -2.37
N ILE A 82 -11.60 4.68 -1.51
CA ILE A 82 -13.04 5.01 -1.61
C ILE A 82 -13.35 5.74 -2.92
N GLU A 83 -12.56 6.75 -3.30
CA GLU A 83 -12.73 7.46 -4.58
C GLU A 83 -12.62 6.50 -5.77
N ALA A 84 -11.67 5.56 -5.72
CA ALA A 84 -11.40 4.64 -6.80
C ALA A 84 -12.44 3.52 -6.94
N ARG A 85 -13.10 3.09 -5.85
CA ARG A 85 -14.08 1.98 -5.84
C ARG A 85 -15.23 2.17 -6.83
N GLU A 86 -15.66 3.41 -7.02
CA GLU A 86 -16.82 3.72 -7.87
C GLU A 86 -16.44 3.89 -9.35
N ALA A 87 -15.16 3.78 -9.69
CA ALA A 87 -14.70 3.86 -11.07
C ALA A 87 -14.91 2.53 -11.82
N GLU A 88 -14.97 2.60 -13.15
CA GLU A 88 -15.05 1.42 -14.03
C GLU A 88 -13.83 0.50 -13.86
N SER A 89 -12.65 1.07 -13.57
CA SER A 89 -11.43 0.35 -13.22
C SER A 89 -10.83 0.91 -11.93
N PRO A 90 -11.17 0.34 -10.76
CA PRO A 90 -10.71 0.86 -9.48
C PRO A 90 -9.19 0.89 -9.34
N GLY A 91 -8.48 -0.14 -9.82
CA GLY A 91 -7.02 -0.16 -9.79
C GLY A 91 -6.39 0.96 -10.62
N ALA A 92 -6.95 1.26 -11.79
CA ALA A 92 -6.44 2.29 -12.68
C ALA A 92 -6.70 3.69 -12.10
N ALA A 93 -7.93 3.91 -11.62
CA ALA A 93 -8.30 5.16 -10.95
C ALA A 93 -7.46 5.41 -9.70
N PHE A 94 -7.16 4.37 -8.91
CA PHE A 94 -6.29 4.49 -7.75
C PHE A 94 -4.87 4.92 -8.15
N LEU A 95 -4.27 4.25 -9.13
CA LEU A 95 -2.90 4.53 -9.60
C LEU A 95 -2.79 5.92 -10.25
N ASP A 96 -3.80 6.35 -11.00
CA ASP A 96 -3.87 7.70 -11.58
C ASP A 96 -3.98 8.77 -10.48
N GLY A 97 -4.85 8.54 -9.49
CA GLY A 97 -5.06 9.45 -8.36
C GLY A 97 -3.83 9.70 -7.49
N ILE A 98 -2.82 8.83 -7.57
CA ILE A 98 -1.52 8.98 -6.89
C ILE A 98 -0.36 9.25 -7.85
N GLY A 99 -0.62 9.43 -9.15
CA GLY A 99 0.37 9.76 -10.17
C GLY A 99 1.32 8.62 -10.55
N LEU A 100 0.89 7.37 -10.44
CA LEU A 100 1.69 6.17 -10.74
C LEU A 100 1.18 5.38 -11.96
N TRP A 101 0.18 5.87 -12.68
CA TRP A 101 -0.40 5.16 -13.83
C TRP A 101 0.43 5.32 -15.12
N PRO A 102 0.86 4.22 -15.78
CA PRO A 102 1.16 2.88 -15.29
C PRO A 102 2.70 2.69 -15.22
N PHE A 103 3.41 3.66 -14.61
CA PHE A 103 4.86 3.93 -14.72
C PHE A 103 5.24 4.67 -16.02
N ASP A 104 5.67 5.93 -15.87
CA ASP A 104 5.95 6.93 -16.90
C ASP A 104 6.80 6.41 -18.08
N SER A 105 6.15 6.11 -19.21
CA SER A 105 6.82 5.94 -20.50
C SER A 105 7.03 7.32 -21.12
N LYS A 106 8.06 8.06 -20.69
CA LYS A 106 8.68 8.97 -21.66
C LYS A 106 9.42 8.10 -22.67
N PRO A 107 9.03 8.02 -23.95
CA PRO A 107 10.02 7.62 -24.95
C PRO A 107 11.20 8.58 -24.81
N LYS A 108 12.42 8.04 -24.77
CA LYS A 108 13.59 8.85 -25.14
C LYS A 108 13.26 9.43 -26.51
N GLN A 109 12.94 10.72 -26.56
CA GLN A 109 12.89 11.42 -27.82
C GLN A 109 14.33 11.46 -28.32
N GLU A 110 14.51 10.77 -29.45
CA GLU A 110 15.53 10.92 -30.49
C GLU A 110 17.01 11.05 -30.07
#